data_AF-C9ZGC7-F1
#
_entry.id   AF-C9ZGC7-F1
#
_cell.length_a   1.000
_cell.length_b   1.000
_cell.length_c   1.000
_cell.angle_alpha   90.00
_cell.angle_beta   90.00
_cell.angle_gamma   90.00
#
_symmetry.space_group_name_H-M   'P 1'
#
loop_
_entity.id
_entity.type
_entity.pdbx_description
1 polymer ?
#
loop_
_entity_poly.entity_id
_entity_poly.type
_entity_poly.pdbx_seq_one_letter_code
_entity_poly.pdbx_strand_id
1 'polypeptide(L)'
;MWPDLSTDVAAVLASLPEEGSIELVLEDAEGRITSTIADDIRFAEQAAESTGALAAAALSLYAGVRQPLFTAVLPDNDGVLRARWRTDPTPSDLHWALLKSLYRGKVVTGTVSGIADRGVTFVDIDGFTARTRPDHLSDTVPVGREVTAEVLEVDMVRERVLLSLTTRRPGPMSGE
;
A
#
# COMPACT_ATOMS: atom_id res chain seq x y z
N MET A 1 -15.23 2.76 11.08
CA MET A 1 -14.87 3.94 11.87
C MET A 1 -13.36 4.04 11.91
N TRP A 2 -12.82 5.24 11.81
CA TRP A 2 -11.48 5.50 12.31
C TRP A 2 -11.46 5.18 13.82
N PRO A 3 -10.31 4.76 14.38
CA PRO A 3 -10.21 4.71 15.83
C PRO A 3 -10.53 6.10 16.40
N ASP A 4 -11.08 6.14 17.61
CA ASP A 4 -11.37 7.39 18.28
C ASP A 4 -10.11 8.26 18.31
N LEU A 5 -10.27 9.54 17.96
CA LEU A 5 -9.19 10.51 18.04
C LEU A 5 -8.86 10.76 19.50
N SER A 6 -7.57 10.74 19.83
CA SER A 6 -7.09 11.08 21.17
C SER A 6 -6.95 12.58 21.28
N THR A 7 -7.54 13.18 22.31
CA THR A 7 -7.30 14.59 22.66
C THR A 7 -5.90 14.82 23.25
N ASP A 8 -5.20 13.75 23.65
CA ASP A 8 -3.78 13.80 24.00
C ASP A 8 -2.92 13.66 22.75
N VAL A 9 -2.83 14.75 21.99
CA VAL A 9 -2.07 14.84 20.74
C VAL A 9 -0.57 14.58 20.98
N ALA A 10 -0.04 15.07 22.09
CA ALA A 10 1.37 14.91 22.43
C ALA A 10 1.74 13.43 22.64
N ALA A 11 0.89 12.67 23.34
CA ALA A 11 1.09 11.24 23.51
C ALA A 11 1.02 10.46 22.19
N VAL A 12 0.11 10.85 21.28
CA VAL A 12 0.01 10.23 19.94
C VAL A 12 1.30 10.47 19.15
N LEU A 13 1.79 11.71 19.10
CA LEU A 13 3.03 12.05 18.40
C LEU A 13 4.26 11.38 19.03
N ALA A 14 4.29 11.20 20.35
CA ALA A 14 5.35 10.48 21.04
C ALA A 14 5.30 8.95 20.81
N SER A 15 4.16 8.41 20.38
CA SER A 15 3.96 6.98 20.09
C SER A 15 4.24 6.61 18.62
N LEU A 16 4.65 7.57 17.80
CA LEU A 16 5.01 7.32 16.41
C LEU A 16 6.19 6.35 16.32
N PRO A 17 6.18 5.42 15.35
CA PRO A 17 7.26 4.47 15.18
C PRO A 17 8.57 5.17 14.80
N GLU A 18 9.71 4.61 15.16
CA GLU A 18 11.03 5.15 14.78
C GLU A 18 11.32 4.98 13.27
N GLU A 19 10.71 3.96 12.65
CA GLU A 19 10.86 3.64 11.23
C GLU A 19 9.51 3.35 10.59
N GLY A 20 9.35 3.70 9.31
CA GLY A 20 8.20 3.34 8.50
C GLY A 20 7.22 4.47 8.18
N SER A 21 6.07 4.10 7.61
CA SER A 21 5.04 5.05 7.19
C SER A 21 3.75 4.90 7.98
N ILE A 22 3.17 6.03 8.36
CA ILE A 22 1.88 6.12 9.04
C ILE A 22 0.97 7.12 8.32
N GLU A 23 -0.33 6.98 8.51
CA GLU A 23 -1.29 8.04 8.23
C GLU A 23 -1.59 8.77 9.54
N LEU A 24 -1.13 10.02 9.61
CA LEU A 24 -1.45 10.91 10.72
C LEU A 24 -2.76 11.59 10.42
N VAL A 25 -3.65 11.52 11.41
CA VAL A 25 -4.95 12.18 11.39
C VAL A 25 -4.95 13.28 12.44
N LEU A 26 -5.44 14.46 12.05
CA LEU A 26 -5.59 15.61 12.94
C LEU A 26 -7.00 16.20 12.83
N GLU A 27 -7.54 16.62 13.96
CA GLU A 27 -8.72 17.47 14.07
C GLU A 27 -8.30 18.84 14.60
N ASP A 28 -8.70 19.92 13.92
CA ASP A 28 -8.42 21.30 14.33
C ASP A 28 -9.49 21.89 15.27
N ALA A 29 -9.31 23.15 15.69
CA ALA A 29 -10.22 23.85 16.59
C ALA A 29 -11.62 24.07 16.00
N GLU A 30 -11.73 24.06 14.67
CA GLU A 30 -12.97 24.20 13.92
C GLU A 30 -13.66 22.84 13.69
N GLY A 31 -13.10 21.74 14.20
CA GLY A 31 -13.61 20.38 14.06
C GLY A 31 -13.38 19.79 12.66
N ARG A 32 -12.48 20.37 11.87
CA ARG A 32 -12.11 19.83 10.55
C ARG A 32 -11.06 18.74 10.74
N ILE A 33 -11.34 17.61 10.12
CA ILE A 33 -10.47 16.45 10.10
C ILE A 33 -9.62 16.46 8.82
N THR A 34 -8.32 16.28 8.98
CA THR A 34 -7.35 16.12 7.88
C THR A 34 -6.51 14.87 8.09
N SER A 35 -6.05 14.25 7.00
CA SER A 35 -5.06 13.17 7.07
C SER A 35 -3.87 13.44 6.16
N THR A 36 -2.71 12.96 6.58
CA THR A 36 -1.46 13.04 5.82
C THR A 36 -0.65 11.79 6.05
N ILE A 37 -0.09 11.24 4.97
CA ILE A 37 0.87 10.14 5.05
C ILE A 37 2.23 10.75 5.40
N ALA A 38 2.79 10.31 6.51
CA ALA A 38 4.11 10.71 6.96
C ALA A 38 5.03 9.47 7.04
N ASP A 39 6.29 9.68 6.69
CA ASP A 39 7.38 8.73 6.88
C ASP A 39 8.27 9.18 8.04
N ASP A 40 9.19 8.31 8.45
CA ASP A 40 10.20 8.51 9.50
C ASP A 40 11.00 9.81 9.34
N ILE A 41 11.29 10.20 8.09
CA ILE A 41 11.99 11.44 7.77
C ILE A 41 11.14 12.67 8.10
N ARG A 42 9.81 12.58 7.96
CA ARG A 42 8.87 13.71 8.08
C ARG A 42 8.14 13.80 9.41
N PHE A 43 8.30 12.84 10.33
CA PHE A 43 7.58 12.89 11.62
C PHE A 43 7.86 14.15 12.43
N ALA A 44 9.10 14.66 12.43
CA ALA A 44 9.45 15.87 13.17
C ALA A 44 8.82 17.15 12.58
N GLU A 45 8.72 17.23 11.25
CA GLU A 45 8.07 18.35 10.54
C GLU A 45 6.55 18.30 10.77
N GLN A 46 5.97 17.10 10.68
CA GLN A 46 4.55 16.89 10.91
C GLN A 46 4.12 17.17 12.36
N ALA A 47 4.98 16.86 13.33
CA ALA A 47 4.75 17.20 14.73
C ALA A 47 4.69 18.72 14.96
N ALA A 48 5.48 19.50 14.22
CA ALA A 48 5.44 20.96 14.28
C ALA A 48 4.16 21.53 13.61
N GLU A 49 3.72 20.95 12.50
CA GLU A 49 2.46 21.33 11.83
C GLU A 49 1.20 20.93 12.61
N SER A 50 1.33 19.99 13.55
CA SER A 50 0.26 19.57 14.46
C SER A 50 -0.01 20.56 15.60
N THR A 51 0.74 21.67 15.67
CA THR A 51 0.61 22.70 16.72
C THR A 51 -0.73 23.43 16.58
N GLY A 52 -1.76 22.94 17.28
CA GLY A 52 -3.12 23.49 17.23
C GLY A 52 -4.21 22.44 17.02
N ALA A 53 -3.85 21.17 16.80
CA ALA A 53 -4.81 20.09 16.76
C ALA A 53 -5.47 19.87 18.13
N LEU A 54 -6.79 19.67 18.14
CA LEU A 54 -7.56 19.30 19.32
C LEU A 54 -7.53 17.80 19.59
N ALA A 55 -7.38 16.98 18.54
CA ALA A 55 -7.28 15.54 18.65
C ALA A 55 -6.49 14.93 17.49
N ALA A 56 -5.88 13.77 17.72
CA ALA A 56 -5.03 13.08 16.74
C ALA A 56 -5.16 11.55 16.81
N ALA A 57 -4.82 10.89 15.70
CA ALA A 57 -4.57 9.45 15.65
C ALA A 57 -3.44 9.13 14.66
N ALA A 58 -2.63 8.12 14.99
CA ALA A 58 -1.59 7.59 14.11
C ALA A 58 -2.00 6.19 13.64
N LEU A 59 -2.15 6.01 12.33
CA LEU A 59 -2.62 4.76 11.72
C LEU A 59 -1.45 4.07 11.02
N SER A 60 -1.17 2.82 11.39
CA SER A 60 -0.16 2.02 10.72
C SER A 60 -0.58 1.71 9.28
N LEU A 61 0.32 1.95 8.32
CA LEU A 61 0.12 1.58 6.91
C LEU A 61 0.65 0.18 6.58
N TYR A 62 1.30 -0.50 7.55
CA TYR A 62 1.75 -1.88 7.38
C TYR A 62 0.56 -2.85 7.43
N ALA A 63 0.50 -3.75 6.43
CA ALA A 63 -0.61 -4.65 6.14
C ALA A 63 -1.03 -5.63 7.28
N GLY A 64 -0.35 -5.65 8.43
CA GLY A 64 -0.63 -6.54 9.56
C GLY A 64 -1.27 -5.88 10.80
N VAL A 65 -1.31 -4.54 10.89
CA VAL A 65 -1.77 -3.85 12.10
C VAL A 65 -2.83 -2.82 11.74
N ARG A 66 -4.10 -3.23 11.92
CA ARG A 66 -5.34 -2.43 11.78
C ARG A 66 -5.39 -1.54 10.54
N GLN A 67 -6.03 -2.05 9.49
CA GLN A 67 -6.51 -1.25 8.38
C GLN A 67 -7.63 -0.32 8.87
N PRO A 68 -7.47 1.02 8.87
CA PRO A 68 -8.62 1.90 9.00
C PRO A 68 -9.57 1.62 7.83
N LEU A 69 -10.87 1.59 8.14
CA LEU A 69 -11.95 1.39 7.16
C LEU A 69 -11.99 2.59 6.21
N PHE A 70 -11.21 2.52 5.14
CA PHE A 70 -11.21 3.48 4.06
C PHE A 70 -11.81 2.83 2.82
N THR A 71 -13.12 2.98 2.68
CA THR A 71 -13.73 2.79 1.37
C THR A 71 -14.66 3.96 1.09
N ALA A 72 -14.09 5.02 0.53
CA ALA A 72 -14.83 5.71 -0.52
C ALA A 72 -14.85 4.75 -1.70
N VAL A 73 -15.94 3.99 -1.85
CA VAL A 73 -16.14 3.19 -3.07
C VAL A 73 -16.25 4.19 -4.20
N LEU A 74 -15.57 3.95 -5.32
CA LEU A 74 -15.80 4.68 -6.57
C LEU A 74 -17.30 4.94 -6.76
N PRO A 75 -17.71 6.12 -7.24
CA PRO A 75 -19.12 6.34 -7.54
C PRO A 75 -19.64 5.16 -8.34
N ASP A 76 -20.83 4.67 -7.99
CA ASP A 76 -21.50 3.67 -8.82
C ASP A 76 -21.57 4.24 -10.26
N ASN A 77 -21.91 3.41 -11.26
CA ASN A 77 -21.96 3.87 -12.66
C ASN A 77 -22.99 5.01 -12.92
N ASP A 78 -23.69 5.46 -11.87
CA ASP A 78 -24.57 6.62 -11.83
C ASP A 78 -23.86 7.95 -11.44
N GLY A 79 -22.55 7.92 -11.16
CA GLY A 79 -21.77 9.11 -10.81
C GLY A 79 -21.96 9.60 -9.38
N VAL A 80 -22.67 8.86 -8.52
CA VAL A 80 -22.90 9.22 -7.12
C VAL A 80 -21.89 8.53 -6.22
N LEU A 81 -21.03 9.31 -5.56
CA LEU A 81 -20.11 8.81 -4.55
C LEU A 81 -20.89 8.44 -3.29
N ARG A 82 -21.07 7.14 -3.03
CA ARG A 82 -21.73 6.64 -1.82
C ARG A 82 -20.69 6.08 -0.86
N ALA A 83 -20.46 6.78 0.25
CA ALA A 83 -19.71 6.22 1.36
C ALA A 83 -20.59 5.18 2.08
N ARG A 84 -20.23 3.90 1.97
CA ARG A 84 -20.88 2.81 2.73
C ARG A 84 -19.89 2.28 3.76
N TRP A 85 -20.18 2.52 5.02
CA TRP A 85 -19.41 1.94 6.12
C TRP A 85 -19.68 0.43 6.19
N ARG A 86 -18.62 -0.36 6.08
CA ARG A 86 -18.62 -1.81 6.23
C ARG A 86 -17.50 -2.21 7.18
N THR A 87 -17.65 -3.32 7.89
CA THR A 87 -16.63 -3.86 8.80
C THR A 87 -15.70 -4.83 8.11
N ASP A 88 -16.19 -5.54 7.10
CA ASP A 88 -15.39 -6.47 6.31
C ASP A 88 -14.74 -5.74 5.14
N PRO A 89 -13.43 -5.91 4.91
CA PRO A 89 -12.76 -5.33 3.76
C PRO A 89 -13.33 -5.93 2.48
N THR A 90 -13.64 -5.07 1.52
CA THR A 90 -14.01 -5.48 0.17
C THR A 90 -12.74 -5.87 -0.62
N PRO A 91 -12.88 -6.61 -1.74
CA PRO A 91 -11.74 -6.87 -2.62
C PRO A 91 -11.02 -5.60 -3.09
N SER A 92 -11.75 -4.49 -3.25
CA SER A 92 -11.17 -3.20 -3.64
C SER A 92 -10.31 -2.59 -2.51
N ASP A 93 -10.68 -2.80 -1.25
CA ASP A 93 -9.90 -2.33 -0.10
C ASP A 93 -8.58 -3.06 0.01
N LEU A 94 -8.62 -4.38 -0.17
CA LEU A 94 -7.43 -5.22 -0.18
C LEU A 94 -6.50 -4.84 -1.34
N HIS A 95 -7.07 -4.57 -2.52
CA HIS A 95 -6.34 -4.10 -3.69
C HIS A 95 -5.60 -2.78 -3.42
N TRP A 96 -6.29 -1.78 -2.86
CA TRP A 96 -5.70 -0.49 -2.51
C TRP A 96 -4.67 -0.58 -1.39
N ALA A 97 -4.94 -1.39 -0.36
CA ALA A 97 -4.00 -1.63 0.73
C ALA A 97 -2.69 -2.25 0.21
N LEU A 98 -2.78 -3.21 -0.71
CA LEU A 98 -1.61 -3.80 -1.34
C LEU A 98 -0.85 -2.76 -2.14
N LEU A 99 -1.51 -1.99 -3.02
CA LEU A 99 -0.88 -0.94 -3.82
C LEU A 99 -0.09 0.05 -2.96
N LYS A 100 -0.69 0.53 -1.85
CA LYS A 100 -0.04 1.43 -0.90
C LYS A 100 1.19 0.82 -0.21
N SER A 101 1.24 -0.50 -0.09
CA SER A 101 2.39 -1.21 0.49
C SER A 101 3.57 -1.35 -0.47
N LEU A 102 3.36 -1.12 -1.78
CA LEU A 102 4.38 -1.29 -2.80
C LEU A 102 5.15 0.03 -3.01
N TYR A 103 6.46 -0.07 -3.14
CA TYR A 103 7.33 1.04 -3.45
C TYR A 103 8.46 0.55 -4.37
N ARG A 104 9.04 1.47 -5.14
CA ARG A 104 10.14 1.15 -6.06
C ARG A 104 11.33 0.53 -5.30
N GLY A 105 11.88 -0.56 -5.82
CA GLY A 105 12.96 -1.33 -5.20
C GLY A 105 12.47 -2.44 -4.27
N LYS A 106 11.19 -2.46 -3.88
CA LYS A 106 10.63 -3.55 -3.07
C LYS A 106 10.67 -4.86 -3.85
N VAL A 107 11.19 -5.92 -3.22
CA VAL A 107 11.14 -7.28 -3.77
C VAL A 107 9.84 -7.94 -3.34
N VAL A 108 9.14 -8.55 -4.30
CA VAL A 108 7.85 -9.21 -4.12
C VAL A 108 7.89 -10.60 -4.76
N THR A 109 7.07 -11.49 -4.23
CA THR A 109 6.85 -12.84 -4.78
C THR A 109 5.44 -12.90 -5.33
N GLY A 110 5.26 -13.58 -6.45
CA GLY A 110 3.95 -13.74 -7.07
C GLY A 110 3.91 -14.89 -8.06
N THR A 111 2.72 -15.22 -8.54
CA THR A 111 2.51 -16.32 -9.50
C THR A 111 2.26 -15.77 -10.89
N VAL A 112 2.91 -16.33 -11.91
CA VAL A 112 2.63 -15.95 -13.30
C VAL A 112 1.18 -16.31 -13.64
N SER A 113 0.36 -15.30 -13.90
CA SER A 113 -1.07 -15.45 -14.20
C SER A 113 -1.37 -15.42 -15.70
N GLY A 114 -0.45 -14.90 -16.51
CA GLY A 114 -0.61 -14.85 -17.96
C GLY A 114 0.62 -14.31 -18.67
N ILE A 115 0.70 -14.54 -19.97
CA ILE A 115 1.78 -14.03 -20.83
C ILE A 115 1.09 -13.44 -22.07
N ALA A 116 1.39 -12.18 -22.38
CA ALA A 116 0.91 -11.54 -23.61
C ALA A 116 1.90 -11.72 -24.76
N ASP A 117 1.38 -11.64 -25.98
CA ASP A 117 2.18 -11.55 -27.19
C ASP A 117 3.14 -10.36 -27.06
N ARG A 118 4.46 -10.60 -27.21
CA ARG A 118 5.60 -9.66 -27.03
C ARG A 118 6.29 -9.66 -25.66
N GLY A 119 6.18 -10.73 -24.88
CA GLY A 119 7.06 -10.95 -23.72
C GLY A 119 6.69 -10.14 -22.47
N VAL A 120 5.50 -9.55 -22.43
CA VAL A 120 4.93 -9.00 -21.20
C VAL A 120 4.34 -10.14 -20.39
N THR A 121 4.85 -10.34 -19.18
CA THR A 121 4.35 -11.34 -18.24
C THR A 121 3.45 -10.64 -17.23
N PHE A 122 2.32 -11.26 -16.91
CA PHE A 122 1.45 -10.86 -15.82
C PHE A 122 1.74 -11.72 -14.60
N VAL A 123 1.91 -11.08 -13.45
CA VAL A 123 2.22 -11.72 -12.18
C VAL A 123 1.16 -11.30 -11.18
N ASP A 124 0.47 -12.29 -10.61
CA ASP A 124 -0.43 -12.11 -9.48
C ASP A 124 0.40 -12.01 -8.18
N ILE A 125 0.26 -10.89 -7.49
CA ILE A 125 0.83 -10.66 -6.16
C ILE A 125 -0.35 -10.44 -5.23
N ASP A 126 -0.68 -11.43 -4.42
CA ASP A 126 -1.77 -11.37 -3.44
C ASP A 126 -3.10 -10.85 -4.01
N GLY A 127 -3.48 -11.30 -5.22
CA GLY A 127 -4.71 -10.89 -5.90
C GLY A 127 -4.62 -9.59 -6.72
N PHE A 128 -3.43 -8.99 -6.82
CA PHE A 128 -3.16 -7.88 -7.73
C PHE A 128 -2.35 -8.35 -8.94
N THR A 129 -2.89 -8.10 -10.14
CA THR A 129 -2.19 -8.41 -11.39
C THR A 129 -1.25 -7.28 -11.77
N ALA A 130 0.05 -7.47 -11.52
CA ALA A 130 1.12 -6.61 -11.99
C ALA A 130 1.65 -7.05 -13.36
N ARG A 131 2.27 -6.13 -14.10
CA ARG A 131 2.91 -6.45 -15.38
C ARG A 131 4.41 -6.37 -15.25
N THR A 132 5.13 -7.23 -15.96
CA THR A 132 6.58 -7.09 -16.12
C THR A 132 6.89 -6.12 -17.24
N ARG A 133 8.11 -5.56 -17.23
CA ARG A 133 8.67 -5.00 -18.47
C ARG A 133 8.70 -6.11 -19.54
N PRO A 134 8.51 -5.76 -20.83
CA PRO A 134 8.85 -6.67 -21.92
C PRO A 134 10.35 -6.96 -21.81
N ASP A 135 10.72 -8.21 -21.54
CA ASP A 135 12.12 -8.61 -21.62
C ASP A 135 12.45 -9.02 -23.05
N HIS A 136 13.61 -8.58 -23.54
CA HIS A 136 14.13 -8.99 -24.84
C HIS A 136 14.82 -10.37 -24.78
N LEU A 137 15.12 -10.88 -23.58
CA LEU A 137 15.82 -12.16 -23.39
C LEU A 137 14.85 -13.27 -22.95
N SER A 138 14.84 -14.33 -23.76
CA SER A 138 13.83 -15.37 -23.86
C SER A 138 13.80 -16.41 -22.73
N ASP A 139 13.70 -16.00 -21.47
CA ASP A 139 13.30 -16.91 -20.38
C ASP A 139 11.82 -16.70 -20.07
N THR A 140 10.95 -17.13 -21.00
CA THR A 140 9.50 -17.13 -20.80
C THR A 140 9.17 -18.06 -19.64
N VAL A 141 8.80 -17.47 -18.51
CA VAL A 141 8.38 -18.22 -17.34
C VAL A 141 6.96 -18.76 -17.58
N PRO A 142 6.71 -20.07 -17.40
CA PRO A 142 5.38 -20.64 -17.64
C PRO A 142 4.34 -20.10 -16.65
N VAL A 143 3.09 -20.02 -17.11
CA VAL A 143 1.93 -19.72 -16.28
C VAL A 143 1.82 -20.71 -15.13
N GLY A 144 1.46 -20.22 -13.94
CA GLY A 144 1.35 -20.99 -12.71
C GLY A 144 2.67 -21.14 -11.94
N ARG A 145 3.80 -20.63 -12.44
CA ARG A 145 5.06 -20.64 -11.70
C ARG A 145 5.15 -19.45 -10.74
N GLU A 146 5.65 -19.72 -9.54
CA GLU A 146 6.07 -18.67 -8.61
C GLU A 146 7.36 -17.99 -9.11
N VAL A 147 7.39 -16.66 -9.00
CA VAL A 147 8.50 -15.80 -9.38
C VAL A 147 8.76 -14.75 -8.32
N THR A 148 10.02 -14.35 -8.20
CA THR A 148 10.44 -13.18 -7.44
C THR A 148 10.69 -12.03 -8.42
N ALA A 149 10.19 -10.84 -8.09
CA ALA A 149 10.34 -9.65 -8.91
C ALA A 149 10.59 -8.41 -8.06
N GLU A 150 11.24 -7.42 -8.66
CA GLU A 150 11.44 -6.10 -8.06
C GLU A 150 10.42 -5.12 -8.62
N VAL A 151 9.81 -4.32 -7.74
CA VAL A 151 8.92 -3.23 -8.11
C VAL A 151 9.72 -2.10 -8.73
N LEU A 152 9.41 -1.75 -9.97
CA LEU A 152 10.09 -0.67 -10.69
C LEU A 152 9.31 0.64 -10.60
N GLU A 153 7.99 0.55 -10.64
CA GLU A 153 7.08 1.69 -10.68
C GLU A 153 5.72 1.30 -10.11
N VAL A 154 5.11 2.23 -9.39
CA VAL A 154 3.73 2.13 -8.90
C VAL A 154 3.00 3.40 -9.32
N ASP A 155 1.99 3.26 -10.18
CA ASP A 155 1.09 4.34 -10.59
C ASP A 155 -0.22 4.18 -9.81
N MET A 156 -0.36 4.97 -8.74
CA MET A 156 -1.54 4.95 -7.87
C MET A 156 -2.79 5.50 -8.57
N VAL A 157 -2.64 6.36 -9.58
CA VAL A 157 -3.78 6.96 -10.29
C VAL A 157 -4.39 5.97 -11.28
N ARG A 158 -3.55 5.16 -11.92
CA ARG A 158 -3.98 4.14 -12.88
C ARG A 158 -4.04 2.73 -12.29
N GLU A 159 -3.76 2.58 -11.01
CA GLU A 159 -3.69 1.30 -10.28
C GLU A 159 -2.80 0.27 -11.00
N ARG A 160 -1.56 0.66 -11.30
CA ARG A 160 -0.62 -0.16 -12.09
C ARG A 160 0.71 -0.33 -11.37
N VAL A 161 1.24 -1.55 -11.44
CA VAL A 161 2.57 -1.89 -10.95
C VAL A 161 3.39 -2.47 -12.10
N LEU A 162 4.59 -1.92 -12.28
CA LEU A 162 5.58 -2.43 -13.21
C LEU A 162 6.65 -3.21 -12.43
N LEU A 163 6.96 -4.41 -12.89
CA LEU A 163 7.90 -5.33 -12.27
C LEU A 163 9.09 -5.67 -13.17
N SER A 164 10.22 -5.96 -12.55
CA SER A 164 11.36 -6.62 -13.17
C SER A 164 11.49 -8.02 -12.59
N LEU A 165 11.38 -9.04 -13.43
CA LEU A 165 11.65 -10.40 -12.96
C LEU A 165 13.10 -10.48 -12.49
N THR A 166 13.30 -11.04 -11.30
CA THR A 166 14.61 -11.35 -10.78
C THR A 166 14.78 -12.85 -10.83
N THR A 167 15.63 -13.34 -11.72
CA THR A 167 16.06 -14.74 -11.74
C THR A 167 17.00 -14.99 -10.56
N ARG A 168 16.49 -14.91 -9.32
CA ARG A 168 17.19 -15.52 -8.19
C ARG A 168 17.08 -17.02 -8.40
N ARG A 169 18.19 -17.67 -8.77
CA ARG A 169 18.32 -19.11 -8.51
C ARG A 169 18.00 -19.31 -7.03
N PRO A 170 17.11 -20.24 -6.65
CA PRO A 170 17.04 -20.65 -5.25
C PRO A 170 18.46 -21.11 -4.88
N GLY A 171 19.12 -20.35 -4.01
CA GLY A 171 20.40 -20.77 -3.45
C GLY A 171 20.18 -22.09 -2.72
N PRO A 172 21.13 -23.04 -2.77
CA PRO A 172 20.98 -24.30 -2.06
C PRO A 172 20.77 -24.00 -0.58
N MET A 173 19.61 -24.40 -0.04
CA MET A 173 19.35 -24.37 1.40
C MET A 173 20.45 -25.19 2.06
N SER A 174 21.41 -24.50 2.67
CA SER A 174 22.45 -25.09 3.49
C SER A 174 22.04 -24.93 4.94
N GLY A 175 22.01 -26.03 5.68
CA GLY A 175 21.76 -26.13 7.11
C GLY A 175 20.59 -27.05 7.40
N GLU A 176 20.72 -28.15 8.15
CA GLU A 176 21.85 -28.79 8.83
C GLU A 176 21.44 -30.24 9.12
#